data_AF-A0A921MXJ6-F1
#
_entry.id   AF-A0A921MXJ6-F1
#
_cell.length_a   1.000
_cell.length_b   1.000
_cell.length_c   1.000
_cell.angle_alpha   90.00
_cell.angle_beta   90.00
_cell.angle_gamma   90.00
#
_symmetry.space_group_name_H-M   'P 1'
#
loop_
_entity.id
_entity.type
_entity.pdbx_description
1 polymer ?
#
loop_
_entity_poly.entity_id
_entity_poly.type
_entity_poly.pdbx_seq_one_letter_code
_entity_poly.pdbx_strand_id
1 'polypeptide(L)'
;MTTLPPGPAPQPGAQPPLPPPQRPKRPGLFNGATTEGIRGRRRIRHPWELPLLGVGVVLALIAYALWAWILAFPARRALVNEEQMLPDWLEDLGAADLLIQFGLLLPLVPLILWIARAIMYAQMRATAVRMSPTQFPEGYRMVAEAAQQFGMRRVPDAYVMMGSGVLNAFASGHGFRRFVIIHSDMFEVGGRTRDPEALRFVIGHEVGHLAAGHISYFRLVITYVLGLIPILGTAFSRSQEYTADNYGYAYAPAGAPGVMAVLSGGKYLNAEVNVNELADRAATDPSLFVHIVNWLSTHPITTWRAHALRDRSKPGALWIRPGGSMFTSPLPPGHTWSSTYPTPGDALAMLDAADARRPAGGGGQFGRFPGADYSDRPAMRALQTSAPLLSQRTSYAIPHGPYREDARRLRPSARPNPGGPPPAPPQQHP
;
A
#
# COMPACT_ATOMS: atom_id res chain seq x y z
N MET A 1 0.86 31.90 -7.09
CA MET A 1 2.26 31.41 -7.19
C MET A 1 2.96 31.88 -5.94
N THR A 2 3.21 31.02 -4.95
CA THR A 2 3.92 31.40 -3.72
C THR A 2 5.41 31.14 -3.94
N THR A 3 6.17 32.21 -4.09
CA THR A 3 7.64 32.21 -4.08
C THR A 3 8.11 31.89 -2.66
N LEU A 4 9.07 30.97 -2.52
CA LEU A 4 9.76 30.75 -1.25
C LEU A 4 10.43 32.07 -0.79
N PRO A 5 10.54 32.34 0.52
CA PRO A 5 11.24 33.53 1.00
C PRO A 5 12.71 33.52 0.52
N PRO A 6 13.29 34.70 0.22
CA PRO A 6 14.67 34.78 -0.23
C PRO A 6 15.61 34.31 0.90
N GLY A 7 16.57 33.46 0.54
CA GLY A 7 17.63 33.03 1.46
C GLY A 7 18.56 34.18 1.85
N PRO A 8 19.42 33.99 2.86
CA PRO A 8 20.34 35.02 3.33
C PRO A 8 21.28 35.50 2.21
N ALA A 9 21.63 36.79 2.26
CA ALA A 9 22.46 37.45 1.24
C ALA A 9 23.84 36.77 1.11
N PRO A 10 24.39 36.64 -0.11
CA PRO A 10 25.65 35.98 -0.34
C PRO A 10 26.82 36.78 0.28
N GLN A 11 27.71 36.08 0.99
CA GLN A 11 28.96 36.66 1.48
C GLN A 11 29.88 37.02 0.31
N PRO A 12 30.62 38.15 0.37
CA PRO A 12 31.56 38.52 -0.68
C PRO A 12 32.67 37.47 -0.80
N GLY A 13 32.82 36.83 -1.96
CA GLY A 13 33.86 35.81 -2.23
C GLY A 13 33.35 34.38 -2.45
N ALA A 14 32.05 34.12 -2.29
CA ALA A 14 31.48 32.80 -2.58
C ALA A 14 31.37 32.56 -4.10
N GLN A 15 31.82 31.38 -4.56
CA GLN A 15 31.62 30.93 -5.95
C GLN A 15 30.14 31.09 -6.34
N PRO A 16 29.83 31.46 -7.60
CA PRO A 16 28.45 31.56 -8.06
C PRO A 16 27.72 30.24 -7.75
N PRO A 17 26.54 30.28 -7.12
CA PRO A 17 25.82 29.06 -6.81
C PRO A 17 25.58 28.29 -8.12
N LEU A 18 25.94 27.00 -8.12
CA LEU A 18 25.63 26.09 -9.23
C LEU A 18 24.17 26.32 -9.65
N PRO A 19 23.88 26.42 -10.97
CA PRO A 19 22.52 26.61 -11.43
C PRO A 19 21.63 25.54 -10.79
N PRO A 20 20.48 25.94 -10.21
CA PRO A 20 19.65 25.00 -9.48
C PRO A 20 19.29 23.85 -10.42
N PRO A 21 19.28 22.59 -9.93
CA PRO A 21 18.96 21.43 -10.75
C PRO A 21 17.64 21.71 -11.50
N GLN A 22 17.63 21.43 -12.81
CA GLN A 22 16.46 21.72 -13.65
C GLN A 22 15.21 21.12 -13.01
N ARG A 23 14.28 22.01 -12.64
CA ARG A 23 13.06 21.59 -11.95
C ARG A 23 12.22 20.73 -12.90
N PRO A 24 11.73 19.56 -12.47
CA PRO A 24 10.85 18.75 -13.31
C PRO A 24 9.62 19.55 -13.75
N LYS A 25 9.22 19.36 -15.02
CA LYS A 25 7.96 19.89 -15.55
C LYS A 25 6.81 19.49 -14.61
N ARG A 26 5.84 20.40 -14.41
CA ARG A 26 4.66 20.15 -13.57
C ARG A 26 3.88 18.92 -14.09
N PRO A 27 3.23 18.15 -13.22
CA PRO A 27 2.32 17.10 -13.65
C PRO A 27 1.20 17.66 -14.53
N GLY A 28 0.85 16.91 -15.56
CA GLY A 28 -0.20 17.20 -16.52
C GLY A 28 -0.76 15.90 -17.10
N LEU A 29 -1.71 16.02 -18.03
CA LEU A 29 -2.43 14.87 -18.61
C LEU A 29 -1.49 13.86 -19.27
N PHE A 30 -0.45 14.34 -19.96
CA PHE A 30 0.39 13.51 -20.82
C PHE A 30 1.70 13.04 -20.19
N ASN A 31 2.14 13.65 -19.08
CA ASN A 31 3.44 13.37 -18.46
C ASN A 31 3.35 12.71 -17.07
N GLY A 32 2.15 12.61 -16.48
CA GLY A 32 1.90 11.88 -15.24
C GLY A 32 2.48 12.53 -13.98
N ALA A 33 2.44 11.79 -12.86
CA ALA A 33 2.94 12.25 -11.56
C ALA A 33 4.47 12.10 -11.40
N THR A 34 5.09 11.23 -12.19
CA THR A 34 6.52 10.90 -12.11
C THR A 34 7.27 11.33 -13.37
N THR A 35 8.59 11.41 -13.29
CA THR A 35 9.48 11.68 -14.44
C THR A 35 9.47 10.54 -15.46
N GLU A 36 9.09 9.34 -15.04
CA GLU A 36 8.98 8.10 -15.84
C GLU A 36 7.69 8.04 -16.69
N GLY A 37 6.82 9.05 -16.57
CA GLY A 37 5.58 9.16 -17.34
C GLY A 37 4.33 8.62 -16.62
N ILE A 38 3.22 8.49 -17.36
CA ILE A 38 1.90 8.15 -16.80
C ILE A 38 1.88 6.75 -16.17
N ARG A 39 2.62 5.80 -16.78
CA ARG A 39 2.68 4.41 -16.32
C ARG A 39 3.70 4.19 -15.20
N GLY A 40 4.44 5.22 -14.77
CA GLY A 40 5.52 5.08 -13.80
C GLY A 40 6.52 3.98 -14.19
N ARG A 41 7.23 3.43 -13.20
CA ARG A 41 8.15 2.30 -13.44
C ARG A 41 7.35 1.01 -13.64
N ARG A 42 7.47 0.39 -14.82
CA ARG A 42 6.70 -0.83 -15.12
C ARG A 42 7.17 -2.07 -14.35
N ARG A 43 8.47 -2.21 -14.13
CA ARG A 43 9.07 -3.43 -13.56
C ARG A 43 8.75 -3.65 -12.08
N ILE A 44 8.39 -2.60 -11.34
CA ILE A 44 7.98 -2.70 -9.93
C ILE A 44 6.51 -3.12 -9.76
N ARG A 45 5.72 -3.11 -10.84
CA ARG A 45 4.29 -3.42 -10.78
C ARG A 45 4.04 -4.91 -10.65
N HIS A 46 2.93 -5.24 -10.02
CA HIS A 46 2.38 -6.57 -10.05
C HIS A 46 1.99 -6.95 -11.50
N PRO A 47 2.32 -8.15 -11.99
CA PRO A 47 2.12 -8.51 -13.40
C PRO A 47 0.65 -8.46 -13.85
N TRP A 48 -0.28 -8.72 -12.94
CA TRP A 48 -1.73 -8.67 -13.21
C TRP A 48 -2.33 -7.25 -13.18
N GLU A 49 -1.58 -6.26 -12.71
CA GLU A 49 -2.11 -4.91 -12.50
C GLU A 49 -2.50 -4.21 -13.80
N LEU A 50 -1.65 -4.25 -14.84
CA LEU A 50 -1.94 -3.64 -16.14
C LEU A 50 -2.91 -4.45 -17.00
N PRO A 51 -2.85 -5.79 -17.04
CA PRO A 51 -3.87 -6.60 -17.72
C PRO A 51 -5.28 -6.35 -17.17
N LEU A 52 -5.47 -6.37 -15.84
CA LEU A 52 -6.76 -6.11 -15.22
C LEU A 52 -7.25 -4.67 -15.47
N LEU A 53 -6.34 -3.69 -15.47
CA LEU A 53 -6.66 -2.32 -15.91
C LEU A 53 -7.17 -2.31 -17.36
N GLY A 54 -6.52 -3.06 -18.26
CA GLY A 54 -6.93 -3.18 -19.66
C GLY A 54 -8.34 -3.77 -19.81
N VAL A 55 -8.65 -4.82 -19.05
CA VAL A 55 -10.01 -5.39 -18.99
C VAL A 55 -11.01 -4.34 -18.55
N GLY A 56 -10.71 -3.58 -17.51
CA GLY A 56 -11.57 -2.49 -17.03
C GLY A 56 -11.78 -1.37 -18.06
N VAL A 57 -10.74 -1.01 -18.84
CA VAL A 57 -10.87 -0.05 -19.94
C VAL A 57 -11.82 -0.57 -21.01
N VAL A 58 -11.67 -1.83 -21.44
CA VAL A 58 -12.54 -2.44 -22.46
C VAL A 58 -13.99 -2.48 -21.98
N LEU A 59 -14.23 -2.90 -20.73
CA LEU A 59 -15.57 -2.92 -20.14
C LEU A 59 -16.18 -1.53 -20.04
N ALA A 60 -15.39 -0.51 -19.67
CA ALA A 60 -15.85 0.87 -19.65
C ALA A 60 -16.24 1.35 -21.06
N LEU A 61 -15.45 1.02 -22.09
CA LEU A 61 -15.77 1.36 -23.49
C LEU A 61 -17.06 0.68 -23.95
N ILE A 62 -17.27 -0.59 -23.59
CA ILE A 62 -18.53 -1.31 -23.88
C ILE A 62 -19.71 -0.63 -23.16
N ALA A 63 -19.57 -0.29 -21.89
CA ALA A 63 -20.61 0.40 -21.13
C ALA A 63 -20.98 1.76 -21.75
N TYR A 64 -19.99 2.55 -22.19
CA TYR A 64 -20.23 3.82 -22.89
C TYR A 64 -20.84 3.62 -24.28
N ALA A 65 -20.48 2.57 -25.01
CA ALA A 65 -21.08 2.26 -26.30
C ALA A 65 -22.56 1.85 -26.14
N LEU A 66 -22.86 1.01 -25.15
CA LEU A 66 -24.23 0.63 -24.79
C LEU A 66 -25.05 1.86 -24.36
N TRP A 67 -24.47 2.73 -23.55
CA TRP A 67 -25.10 3.98 -23.14
C TRP A 67 -25.41 4.91 -24.32
N ALA A 68 -24.44 5.11 -25.22
CA ALA A 68 -24.64 5.93 -26.42
C ALA A 68 -25.73 5.33 -27.32
N TRP A 69 -25.79 4.00 -27.43
CA TRP A 69 -26.84 3.30 -28.16
C TRP A 69 -28.22 3.47 -27.51
N ILE A 70 -28.33 3.37 -26.17
CA ILE A 70 -29.58 3.61 -25.42
C ILE A 70 -30.11 5.03 -25.63
N LEU A 71 -29.25 6.03 -25.81
CA LEU A 71 -29.68 7.40 -26.10
C LEU A 71 -30.01 7.61 -27.59
N ALA A 72 -29.19 7.05 -28.48
CA ALA A 72 -29.34 7.24 -29.92
C ALA A 72 -30.54 6.47 -30.50
N PHE A 73 -30.88 5.31 -29.95
CA PHE A 73 -31.98 4.47 -30.42
C PHE A 73 -33.35 5.18 -30.35
N PRO A 74 -33.83 5.66 -29.19
CA PRO A 74 -35.10 6.40 -29.10
C PRO A 74 -35.03 7.73 -29.86
N ALA A 75 -33.89 8.44 -29.82
CA ALA A 75 -33.73 9.69 -30.57
C ALA A 75 -33.89 9.49 -32.09
N ARG A 76 -33.33 8.40 -32.64
CA ARG A 76 -33.50 8.04 -34.04
C ARG A 76 -34.95 7.69 -34.38
N ARG A 77 -35.63 6.90 -33.54
CA ARG A 77 -37.02 6.49 -33.79
C ARG A 77 -38.00 7.65 -33.67
N ALA A 78 -37.77 8.55 -32.72
CA ALA A 78 -38.48 9.82 -32.62
C ALA A 78 -38.32 10.70 -33.89
N LEU A 79 -37.12 10.73 -34.49
CA LEU A 79 -36.89 11.45 -35.76
C LEU A 79 -37.66 10.87 -36.96
N VAL A 80 -38.05 9.60 -36.90
CA VAL A 80 -38.80 8.90 -37.97
C VAL A 80 -40.29 8.74 -37.60
N ASN A 81 -40.75 9.36 -36.50
CA ASN A 81 -42.11 9.26 -35.97
C ASN A 81 -42.57 7.82 -35.71
N GLU A 82 -41.66 6.94 -35.29
CA GLU A 82 -42.03 5.59 -34.85
C GLU A 82 -42.53 5.63 -33.40
N GLU A 83 -43.64 4.94 -33.12
CA GLU A 83 -44.28 4.95 -31.78
C GLU A 83 -43.46 4.20 -30.72
N GLN A 84 -42.76 3.12 -31.11
CA GLN A 84 -41.90 2.37 -30.20
C GLN A 84 -40.54 3.04 -30.01
N MET A 85 -40.23 3.39 -28.75
CA MET A 85 -39.01 4.11 -28.39
C MET A 85 -37.87 3.18 -27.96
N LEU A 86 -38.18 1.93 -27.58
CA LEU A 86 -37.20 0.91 -27.22
C LEU A 86 -37.46 -0.37 -28.03
N PRO A 87 -36.48 -1.29 -28.16
CA PRO A 87 -36.71 -2.61 -28.74
C PRO A 87 -37.68 -3.45 -27.89
N ASP A 88 -38.53 -4.25 -28.53
CA ASP A 88 -39.56 -5.09 -27.87
C ASP A 88 -39.02 -5.90 -26.68
N TRP A 89 -37.87 -6.57 -26.85
CA TRP A 89 -37.26 -7.38 -25.79
C TRP A 89 -36.85 -6.59 -24.54
N LEU A 90 -36.61 -5.27 -24.64
CA LEU A 90 -36.30 -4.41 -23.50
C LEU A 90 -37.55 -3.94 -22.78
N GLU A 91 -38.64 -3.71 -23.52
CA GLU A 91 -39.95 -3.40 -22.95
C GLU A 91 -40.51 -4.61 -22.21
N ASP A 92 -40.39 -5.81 -22.78
CA ASP A 92 -40.80 -7.08 -22.17
C ASP A 92 -40.09 -7.38 -20.83
N LEU A 93 -38.85 -6.88 -20.67
CA LEU A 93 -38.07 -7.02 -19.43
C LEU A 93 -38.44 -5.98 -18.36
N GLY A 94 -39.32 -5.01 -18.66
CA GLY A 94 -39.63 -3.90 -17.77
C GLY A 94 -38.43 -3.00 -17.47
N ALA A 95 -37.40 -3.02 -18.33
CA ALA A 95 -36.13 -2.34 -18.09
C ALA A 95 -36.10 -0.88 -18.57
N ALA A 96 -37.16 -0.41 -19.22
CA ALA A 96 -37.24 0.92 -19.84
C ALA A 96 -36.92 2.07 -18.88
N ASP A 97 -37.61 2.13 -17.73
CA ASP A 97 -37.40 3.18 -16.73
C ASP A 97 -35.98 3.15 -16.16
N LEU A 98 -35.46 1.96 -15.91
CA LEU A 98 -34.13 1.75 -15.36
C LEU A 98 -33.05 2.21 -16.36
N LEU A 99 -33.22 1.90 -17.65
CA LEU A 99 -32.31 2.34 -18.71
C LEU A 99 -32.34 3.85 -18.92
N ILE A 100 -33.50 4.50 -18.84
CA ILE A 100 -33.61 5.96 -18.94
C ILE A 100 -32.94 6.64 -17.74
N GLN A 101 -33.17 6.13 -16.52
CA GLN A 101 -32.53 6.64 -15.31
C GLN A 101 -31.00 6.47 -15.36
N PHE A 102 -30.49 5.29 -15.71
CA PHE A 102 -29.05 5.08 -15.87
C PHE A 102 -28.47 5.87 -17.05
N GLY A 103 -29.25 6.06 -18.12
CA GLY A 103 -28.92 6.89 -19.28
C GLY A 103 -28.67 8.36 -18.91
N LEU A 104 -29.47 8.93 -18.01
CA LEU A 104 -29.30 10.30 -17.54
C LEU A 104 -28.17 10.44 -16.51
N LEU A 105 -27.96 9.42 -15.68
CA LEU A 105 -27.01 9.47 -14.56
C LEU A 105 -25.57 9.13 -14.94
N LEU A 106 -25.34 8.22 -15.88
CA LEU A 106 -23.99 7.77 -16.27
C LEU A 106 -23.02 8.93 -16.65
N PRO A 107 -23.41 9.94 -17.46
CA PRO A 107 -22.51 11.06 -17.79
C PRO A 107 -22.21 11.97 -16.59
N LEU A 108 -23.05 11.95 -15.55
CA LEU A 108 -22.84 12.73 -14.33
C LEU A 108 -21.87 12.05 -13.36
N VAL A 109 -21.71 10.72 -13.43
CA VAL A 109 -20.84 9.95 -12.51
C VAL A 109 -19.41 10.51 -12.47
N PRO A 110 -18.71 10.77 -13.60
CA PRO A 110 -17.40 11.40 -13.57
C PRO A 110 -17.39 12.75 -12.82
N LEU A 111 -18.36 13.62 -13.08
CA LEU A 111 -18.46 14.93 -12.44
C LEU A 111 -18.70 14.79 -10.94
N ILE A 112 -19.62 13.91 -10.52
CA ILE A 112 -19.93 13.63 -9.12
C ILE A 112 -18.68 13.12 -8.39
N LEU A 113 -17.96 12.15 -8.98
CA LEU A 113 -16.70 11.64 -8.42
C LEU A 113 -15.64 12.74 -8.32
N TRP A 114 -15.57 13.64 -9.30
CA TRP A 114 -14.64 14.76 -9.27
C TRP A 114 -14.96 15.74 -8.12
N ILE A 115 -16.24 16.10 -7.93
CA ILE A 115 -16.71 16.98 -6.85
C ILE A 115 -16.49 16.32 -5.48
N ALA A 116 -16.90 15.06 -5.32
CA ALA A 116 -16.71 14.32 -4.07
C ALA A 116 -15.24 14.29 -3.65
N ARG A 117 -14.32 14.10 -4.60
CA ARG A 117 -12.86 14.16 -4.34
C ARG A 117 -12.36 15.56 -4.01
N ALA A 118 -12.97 16.61 -4.59
CA ALA A 118 -12.65 17.99 -4.25
C ALA A 118 -13.02 18.29 -2.80
N ILE A 119 -14.23 17.89 -2.39
CA ILE A 119 -14.75 18.03 -1.03
C ILE A 119 -13.87 17.25 -0.05
N MET A 120 -13.58 15.98 -0.34
CA MET A 120 -12.68 15.19 0.50
C MET A 120 -11.31 15.87 0.65
N TYR A 121 -10.67 16.33 -0.43
CA TYR A 121 -9.40 17.06 -0.30
C TYR A 121 -9.54 18.36 0.51
N ALA A 122 -10.66 19.08 0.39
CA ALA A 122 -10.93 20.26 1.21
C ALA A 122 -11.11 19.90 2.68
N GLN A 123 -11.86 18.85 3.01
CA GLN A 123 -12.06 18.35 4.37
C GLN A 123 -10.72 18.00 5.01
N MET A 124 -9.85 17.25 4.33
CA MET A 124 -8.54 16.86 4.87
C MET A 124 -7.67 18.08 5.18
N ARG A 125 -7.70 19.11 4.33
CA ARG A 125 -7.00 20.38 4.60
C ARG A 125 -7.59 21.17 5.76
N ALA A 126 -8.89 21.04 6.01
CA ALA A 126 -9.60 21.76 7.05
C ALA A 126 -9.47 21.08 8.42
N THR A 127 -9.35 19.76 8.48
CA THR A 127 -9.45 18.98 9.73
C THR A 127 -8.17 18.23 10.12
N ALA A 128 -7.21 18.06 9.22
CA ALA A 128 -5.95 17.35 9.50
C ALA A 128 -4.74 18.31 9.59
N VAL A 129 -3.70 17.89 10.30
CA VAL A 129 -2.47 18.68 10.45
C VAL A 129 -1.54 18.44 9.28
N ARG A 130 -1.20 19.48 8.53
CA ARG A 130 -0.27 19.36 7.40
C ARG A 130 1.15 19.12 7.90
N MET A 131 1.82 18.10 7.35
CA MET A 131 3.24 17.89 7.58
C MET A 131 4.07 18.93 6.81
N SER A 132 5.14 19.42 7.44
CA SER A 132 6.02 20.45 6.91
C SER A 132 7.40 20.36 7.61
N PRO A 133 8.39 21.18 7.20
CA PRO A 133 9.65 21.27 7.94
C PRO A 133 9.50 21.69 9.42
N THR A 134 8.36 22.27 9.81
CA THR A 134 8.09 22.71 11.20
C THR A 134 7.01 21.88 11.91
N GLN A 135 6.26 21.04 11.18
CA GLN A 135 5.20 20.18 11.73
C GLN A 135 5.42 18.74 11.26
N PHE A 136 5.68 17.81 12.18
CA PHE A 136 6.05 16.43 11.86
C PHE A 136 7.25 16.33 10.86
N PRO A 137 8.40 16.99 11.15
CA PRO A 137 9.51 17.09 10.21
C PRO A 137 10.09 15.72 9.81
N GLU A 138 10.08 14.74 10.71
CA GLU A 138 10.52 13.36 10.41
C GLU A 138 9.59 12.68 9.39
N GLY A 139 8.27 12.78 9.60
CA GLY A 139 7.28 12.26 8.66
C GLY A 139 7.35 12.97 7.31
N TYR A 140 7.49 14.30 7.31
CA TYR A 140 7.68 15.09 6.10
C TYR A 140 8.93 14.67 5.33
N ARG A 141 10.05 14.43 6.02
CA ARG A 141 11.29 13.92 5.44
C ARG A 141 11.06 12.55 4.78
N MET A 142 10.37 11.64 5.47
CA MET A 142 10.07 10.32 4.90
C MET A 142 9.23 10.41 3.61
N VAL A 143 8.27 11.33 3.55
CA VAL A 143 7.47 11.55 2.33
C VAL A 143 8.34 12.13 1.20
N ALA A 144 9.19 13.12 1.51
CA ALA A 144 10.05 13.76 0.53
C ALA A 144 11.09 12.78 -0.05
N GLU A 145 11.71 11.96 0.79
CA GLU A 145 12.68 10.93 0.38
C GLU A 145 12.01 9.83 -0.47
N ALA A 146 10.83 9.35 -0.09
CA ALA A 146 10.06 8.40 -0.90
C ALA A 146 9.69 9.01 -2.27
N ALA A 147 9.21 10.26 -2.28
CA ALA A 147 8.86 10.98 -3.51
C ALA A 147 10.08 11.15 -4.43
N GLN A 148 11.23 11.48 -3.86
CA GLN A 148 12.50 11.57 -4.59
C GLN A 148 12.90 10.22 -5.19
N GLN A 149 12.91 9.15 -4.38
CA GLN A 149 13.31 7.81 -4.81
C GLN A 149 12.42 7.26 -5.94
N PHE A 150 11.12 7.57 -5.90
CA PHE A 150 10.16 7.14 -6.91
C PHE A 150 10.06 8.07 -8.12
N GLY A 151 10.90 9.12 -8.17
CA GLY A 151 10.96 10.06 -9.30
C GLY A 151 9.71 10.92 -9.44
N MET A 152 9.05 11.26 -8.33
CA MET A 152 7.90 12.16 -8.36
C MET A 152 8.31 13.56 -8.82
N ARG A 153 7.50 14.18 -9.67
CA ARG A 153 7.75 15.54 -10.19
C ARG A 153 7.61 16.61 -9.11
N ARG A 154 6.81 16.33 -8.08
CA ARG A 154 6.51 17.19 -6.94
C ARG A 154 6.34 16.32 -5.71
N VAL A 155 6.83 16.79 -4.57
CA VAL A 155 6.53 16.17 -3.28
C VAL A 155 5.02 16.29 -3.05
N PRO A 156 4.31 15.18 -2.75
CA PRO A 156 2.89 15.24 -2.43
C PRO A 156 2.66 15.99 -1.11
N ASP A 157 1.48 16.57 -0.93
CA ASP A 157 1.09 17.03 0.40
C ASP A 157 0.99 15.82 1.34
N ALA A 158 1.25 16.01 2.62
CA ALA A 158 1.07 14.97 3.62
C ALA A 158 0.37 15.54 4.84
N TYR A 159 -0.57 14.79 5.40
CA TYR A 159 -1.36 15.21 6.55
C TYR A 159 -1.36 14.12 7.63
N VAL A 160 -1.39 14.55 8.88
CA VAL A 160 -1.65 13.71 10.05
C VAL A 160 -3.10 13.89 10.46
N MET A 161 -3.85 12.80 10.48
CA MET A 161 -5.24 12.76 10.94
C MET A 161 -5.34 12.01 12.27
N MET A 162 -6.24 12.43 13.15
CA MET A 162 -6.53 11.67 14.37
C MET A 162 -7.11 10.30 14.00
N GLY A 163 -6.42 9.23 14.41
CA GLY A 163 -6.86 7.86 14.13
C GLY A 163 -7.73 7.23 15.21
N SER A 164 -7.73 7.79 16.43
CA SER A 164 -8.52 7.32 17.57
C SER A 164 -8.42 5.81 17.83
N GLY A 165 -7.21 5.24 17.71
CA GLY A 165 -6.96 3.81 17.88
C GLY A 165 -6.94 3.01 16.58
N VAL A 166 -7.40 3.59 15.46
CA VAL A 166 -7.41 2.94 14.15
C VAL A 166 -6.10 3.23 13.42
N LEU A 167 -5.32 2.17 13.18
CA LEU A 167 -4.13 2.20 12.33
C LEU A 167 -4.54 2.28 10.87
N ASN A 168 -4.29 3.42 10.24
CA ASN A 168 -4.58 3.62 8.82
C ASN A 168 -3.62 4.63 8.18
N ALA A 169 -3.47 4.49 6.88
CA ALA A 169 -2.81 5.43 6.00
C ALA A 169 -3.45 5.28 4.61
N PHE A 170 -3.57 6.37 3.86
CA PHE A 170 -4.04 6.27 2.49
C PHE A 170 -3.52 7.40 1.59
N ALA A 171 -3.32 7.06 0.33
CA ALA A 171 -2.96 7.99 -0.74
C ALA A 171 -4.19 8.45 -1.52
N SER A 172 -4.22 9.75 -1.83
CA SER A 172 -5.33 10.37 -2.53
C SER A 172 -4.91 11.57 -3.37
N GLY A 173 -5.87 12.15 -4.09
CA GLY A 173 -5.59 13.16 -5.10
C GLY A 173 -6.84 13.75 -5.74
N HIS A 174 -6.72 15.01 -6.14
CA HIS A 174 -7.74 15.74 -6.86
C HIS A 174 -7.08 16.55 -7.98
N GLY A 175 -7.54 16.38 -9.22
CA GLY A 175 -6.85 16.87 -10.42
C GLY A 175 -5.40 16.34 -10.50
N PHE A 176 -4.42 17.24 -10.57
CA PHE A 176 -2.98 16.91 -10.53
C PHE A 176 -2.36 16.98 -9.14
N ARG A 177 -3.13 17.33 -8.11
CA ARG A 177 -2.65 17.38 -6.72
C ARG A 177 -2.65 15.98 -6.14
N ARG A 178 -1.59 15.64 -5.42
CA ARG A 178 -1.37 14.33 -4.80
C ARG A 178 -1.10 14.55 -3.33
N PHE A 179 -1.71 13.73 -2.49
CA PHE A 179 -1.53 13.83 -1.06
C PHE A 179 -1.60 12.45 -0.39
N VAL A 180 -0.94 12.32 0.75
CA VAL A 180 -1.04 11.16 1.64
C VAL A 180 -1.60 11.60 2.98
N ILE A 181 -2.35 10.71 3.62
CA ILE A 181 -2.89 10.90 4.96
C ILE A 181 -2.43 9.74 5.81
N ILE A 182 -1.87 10.05 6.97
CA ILE A 182 -1.36 9.08 7.91
C ILE A 182 -2.09 9.31 9.23
N HIS A 183 -2.69 8.26 9.80
CA HIS A 183 -3.31 8.38 11.12
C HIS A 183 -2.25 8.57 12.22
N SER A 184 -2.58 9.32 13.27
CA SER A 184 -1.72 9.58 14.42
C SER A 184 -1.18 8.30 15.06
N ASP A 185 -1.99 7.24 15.11
CA ASP A 185 -1.62 5.94 15.66
C ASP A 185 -0.44 5.28 14.92
N MET A 186 -0.26 5.58 13.62
CA MET A 186 0.90 5.10 12.86
C MET A 186 2.20 5.80 13.30
N PHE A 187 2.14 7.05 13.77
CA PHE A 187 3.29 7.75 14.34
C PHE A 187 3.65 7.24 15.73
N GLU A 188 2.65 6.82 16.52
CA GLU A 188 2.91 6.16 17.78
C GLU A 188 3.68 4.85 17.56
N VAL A 189 3.29 4.05 16.57
CA VAL A 189 4.02 2.85 16.14
C VAL A 189 5.40 3.19 15.58
N GLY A 190 5.48 4.22 14.74
CA GLY A 190 6.71 4.68 14.08
C GLY A 190 7.64 5.52 14.94
N GLY A 191 7.33 5.72 16.22
CA GLY A 191 8.16 6.51 17.13
C GLY A 191 9.57 5.94 17.22
N ARG A 192 10.56 6.81 17.52
CA ARG A 192 11.98 6.42 17.59
C ARG A 192 12.26 5.27 18.56
N THR A 193 11.42 5.10 19.58
CA THR A 193 11.49 4.04 20.59
C THR A 193 10.77 2.75 20.18
N ARG A 194 10.09 2.74 19.02
CA ARG A 194 9.33 1.60 18.52
C ARG A 194 9.89 1.11 17.17
N ASP A 195 9.24 1.44 16.06
CA ASP A 195 9.63 0.92 14.75
C ASP A 195 9.50 1.99 13.65
N PRO A 196 10.46 2.94 13.56
CA PRO A 196 10.44 3.99 12.55
C PRO A 196 10.50 3.43 11.12
N GLU A 197 11.08 2.25 10.92
CA GLU A 197 11.16 1.60 9.62
C GLU A 197 9.79 1.09 9.15
N ALA A 198 8.93 0.64 10.07
CA ALA A 198 7.56 0.27 9.74
C ALA A 198 6.75 1.48 9.22
N LEU A 199 6.83 2.64 9.89
CA LEU A 199 6.20 3.87 9.41
C LEU A 199 6.78 4.31 8.06
N ARG A 200 8.11 4.23 7.92
CA ARG A 200 8.81 4.52 6.66
C ARG A 200 8.30 3.64 5.53
N PHE A 201 8.10 2.34 5.77
CA PHE A 201 7.50 1.42 4.80
C PHE A 201 6.08 1.84 4.41
N VAL A 202 5.20 2.15 5.38
CA VAL A 202 3.82 2.58 5.10
C VAL A 202 3.80 3.87 4.27
N ILE A 203 4.62 4.86 4.61
CA ILE A 203 4.75 6.08 3.80
C ILE A 203 5.24 5.75 2.39
N GLY A 204 6.23 4.86 2.25
CA GLY A 204 6.69 4.39 0.95
C GLY A 204 5.61 3.66 0.14
N HIS A 205 4.75 2.89 0.81
CA HIS A 205 3.60 2.23 0.20
C HIS A 205 2.58 3.27 -0.32
N GLU A 206 2.19 4.25 0.51
CA GLU A 206 1.24 5.30 0.11
C GLU A 206 1.77 6.19 -1.02
N VAL A 207 3.01 6.67 -0.91
CA VAL A 207 3.64 7.43 -1.99
C VAL A 207 3.81 6.55 -3.23
N GLY A 208 3.98 5.24 -3.05
CA GLY A 208 3.95 4.23 -4.11
C GLY A 208 2.65 4.23 -4.91
N HIS A 209 1.48 4.31 -4.27
CA HIS A 209 0.19 4.47 -4.99
C HIS A 209 0.17 5.72 -5.88
N LEU A 210 0.73 6.83 -5.40
CA LEU A 210 0.82 8.08 -6.16
C LEU A 210 1.77 7.94 -7.36
N ALA A 211 2.95 7.37 -7.14
CA ALA A 211 3.97 7.14 -8.17
C ALA A 211 3.50 6.13 -9.24
N ALA A 212 2.77 5.11 -8.81
CA ALA A 212 2.14 4.11 -9.66
C ALA A 212 0.86 4.62 -10.35
N GLY A 213 0.44 5.86 -10.11
CA GLY A 213 -0.73 6.45 -10.76
C GLY A 213 -2.05 5.77 -10.39
N HIS A 214 -2.10 4.99 -9.30
CA HIS A 214 -3.30 4.32 -8.79
C HIS A 214 -4.42 5.31 -8.48
N ILE A 215 -4.01 6.53 -8.12
CA ILE A 215 -4.88 7.64 -7.72
C ILE A 215 -5.18 8.59 -8.90
N SER A 216 -4.80 8.22 -10.12
CA SER A 216 -5.20 9.00 -11.30
C SER A 216 -6.71 8.90 -11.53
N TYR A 217 -7.32 10.01 -11.94
CA TYR A 217 -8.77 10.13 -12.04
C TYR A 217 -9.41 9.04 -12.92
N PHE A 218 -8.92 8.86 -14.15
CA PHE A 218 -9.44 7.81 -15.05
C PHE A 218 -9.25 6.40 -14.50
N ARG A 219 -8.15 6.16 -13.80
CA ARG A 219 -7.90 4.86 -13.19
C ARG A 219 -8.88 4.57 -12.06
N LEU A 220 -9.22 5.57 -11.25
CA LEU A 220 -10.26 5.42 -10.23
C LEU A 220 -11.63 5.13 -10.85
N VAL A 221 -12.00 5.82 -11.94
CA VAL A 221 -13.24 5.51 -12.68
C VAL A 221 -13.25 4.05 -13.12
N ILE A 222 -12.14 3.55 -13.67
CA ILE A 222 -12.02 2.15 -14.07
C ILE A 222 -12.09 1.20 -12.85
N THR A 223 -11.48 1.56 -11.72
CA THR A 223 -11.60 0.80 -10.46
C THR A 223 -13.06 0.68 -10.03
N TYR A 224 -13.84 1.76 -10.12
CA TYR A 224 -15.28 1.72 -9.79
C TYR A 224 -16.06 0.80 -10.75
N VAL A 225 -15.81 0.90 -12.05
CA VAL A 225 -16.45 0.03 -13.06
C VAL A 225 -16.13 -1.45 -12.80
N LEU A 226 -14.86 -1.78 -12.57
CA LEU A 226 -14.45 -3.15 -12.23
C LEU A 226 -15.00 -3.60 -10.88
N GLY A 227 -15.19 -2.68 -9.93
CA GLY A 227 -15.80 -2.93 -8.62
C GLY A 227 -17.23 -3.47 -8.70
N LEU A 228 -17.94 -3.24 -9.81
CA LEU A 228 -19.26 -3.82 -10.06
C LEU A 228 -19.22 -5.31 -10.40
N ILE A 229 -18.04 -5.83 -10.77
CA ILE A 229 -17.86 -7.24 -11.13
C ILE A 229 -17.19 -7.95 -9.96
N PRO A 230 -17.91 -8.87 -9.27
CA PRO A 230 -17.34 -9.64 -8.17
C PRO A 230 -16.03 -10.30 -8.58
N ILE A 231 -15.10 -10.42 -7.63
CA ILE A 231 -13.77 -11.02 -7.80
C ILE A 231 -12.82 -10.18 -8.69
N LEU A 232 -13.25 -9.65 -9.83
CA LEU A 232 -12.40 -8.85 -10.72
C LEU A 232 -12.03 -7.50 -10.11
N GLY A 233 -13.00 -6.76 -9.56
CA GLY A 233 -12.74 -5.47 -8.93
C GLY A 233 -11.79 -5.59 -7.74
N THR A 234 -12.05 -6.58 -6.87
CA THR A 234 -11.19 -6.86 -5.72
C THR A 234 -9.82 -7.39 -6.14
N ALA A 235 -9.72 -8.24 -7.16
CA ALA A 235 -8.43 -8.69 -7.70
C ALA A 235 -7.61 -7.54 -8.29
N PHE A 236 -8.26 -6.60 -8.99
CA PHE A 236 -7.59 -5.40 -9.48
C PHE A 236 -7.07 -4.56 -8.32
N SER A 237 -7.90 -4.31 -7.30
CA SER A 237 -7.50 -3.65 -6.05
C SER A 237 -6.28 -4.33 -5.41
N ARG A 238 -6.35 -5.64 -5.15
CA ARG A 238 -5.23 -6.41 -4.55
C ARG A 238 -3.96 -6.35 -5.39
N SER A 239 -4.06 -6.31 -6.72
CA SER A 239 -2.89 -6.18 -7.59
C SER A 239 -2.21 -4.81 -7.43
N GLN A 240 -2.98 -3.75 -7.19
CA GLN A 240 -2.47 -2.40 -6.92
C GLN A 240 -1.82 -2.33 -5.53
N GLU A 241 -2.38 -3.01 -4.53
CA GLU A 241 -1.79 -3.14 -3.19
C GLU A 241 -0.44 -3.87 -3.25
N TYR A 242 -0.32 -4.97 -3.99
CA TYR A 242 0.98 -5.65 -4.16
C TYR A 242 2.01 -4.78 -4.89
N THR A 243 1.58 -3.95 -5.85
CA THR A 243 2.46 -2.95 -6.46
C THR A 243 2.92 -1.93 -5.43
N ALA A 244 2.02 -1.41 -4.58
CA ALA A 244 2.37 -0.45 -3.53
C ALA A 244 3.28 -1.07 -2.47
N ASP A 245 3.08 -2.34 -2.10
CA ASP A 245 4.01 -3.12 -1.27
C ASP A 245 5.40 -3.22 -1.89
N ASN A 246 5.50 -3.31 -3.22
CA ASN A 246 6.80 -3.29 -3.89
C ASN A 246 7.51 -1.93 -3.75
N TYR A 247 6.77 -0.82 -3.78
CA TYR A 247 7.31 0.51 -3.50
C TYR A 247 7.72 0.68 -2.03
N GLY A 248 6.84 0.28 -1.09
CA GLY A 248 7.15 0.30 0.35
C GLY A 248 8.39 -0.52 0.69
N TYR A 249 8.49 -1.74 0.14
CA TYR A 249 9.65 -2.61 0.33
C TYR A 249 10.93 -2.03 -0.28
N ALA A 250 10.85 -1.36 -1.43
CA ALA A 250 12.01 -0.74 -2.03
C ALA A 250 12.52 0.49 -1.27
N TYR A 251 11.63 1.16 -0.55
CA TYR A 251 11.95 2.34 0.25
C TYR A 251 12.47 1.99 1.66
N ALA A 252 11.87 0.99 2.31
CA ALA A 252 12.23 0.56 3.65
C ALA A 252 12.05 -0.97 3.82
N PRO A 253 12.94 -1.79 3.24
CA PRO A 253 12.80 -3.26 3.27
C PRO A 253 12.83 -3.81 4.72
N ALA A 254 13.61 -3.18 5.60
CA ALA A 254 13.66 -3.50 7.01
C ALA A 254 12.30 -3.28 7.70
N GLY A 255 11.46 -2.37 7.21
CA GLY A 255 10.13 -2.08 7.77
C GLY A 255 9.09 -3.19 7.56
N ALA A 256 9.29 -4.09 6.58
CA ALA A 256 8.24 -5.01 6.13
C ALA A 256 7.71 -5.96 7.23
N PRO A 257 8.54 -6.67 8.01
CA PRO A 257 8.02 -7.47 9.13
C PRO A 257 7.27 -6.64 10.18
N GLY A 258 7.78 -5.45 10.53
CA GLY A 258 7.13 -4.55 11.49
C GLY A 258 5.75 -4.09 11.03
N VAL A 259 5.59 -3.72 9.75
CA VAL A 259 4.27 -3.40 9.19
C VAL A 259 3.33 -4.59 9.24
N MET A 260 3.79 -5.79 8.87
CA MET A 260 2.92 -6.98 8.95
C MET A 260 2.52 -7.31 10.37
N ALA A 261 3.44 -7.15 11.33
CA ALA A 261 3.15 -7.34 12.73
C ALA A 261 2.14 -6.31 13.27
N VAL A 262 2.26 -5.04 12.89
CA VAL A 262 1.36 -3.95 13.27
C VAL A 262 -0.03 -4.11 12.67
N LEU A 263 -0.13 -4.48 11.40
CA LEU A 263 -1.42 -4.73 10.75
C LEU A 263 -2.13 -5.99 11.29
N SER A 264 -1.38 -6.92 11.91
CA SER A 264 -1.94 -8.17 12.46
C SER A 264 -2.30 -8.05 13.94
N GLY A 265 -1.40 -7.50 14.75
CA GLY A 265 -1.51 -7.43 16.21
C GLY A 265 -1.77 -6.02 16.76
N GLY A 266 -1.83 -5.00 15.90
CA GLY A 266 -2.05 -3.62 16.30
C GLY A 266 -0.85 -2.95 16.96
N LYS A 267 -1.06 -1.73 17.46
CA LYS A 267 0.04 -0.86 17.92
C LYS A 267 0.73 -1.31 19.20
N TYR A 268 0.09 -2.16 20.00
CA TYR A 268 0.65 -2.65 21.27
C TYR A 268 1.11 -4.11 21.21
N LEU A 269 0.43 -4.98 20.46
CA LEU A 269 0.75 -6.43 20.43
C LEU A 269 1.65 -6.83 19.26
N ASN A 270 2.04 -5.90 18.38
CA ASN A 270 2.90 -6.23 17.24
C ASN A 270 4.24 -6.87 17.62
N ALA A 271 4.76 -6.63 18.83
CA ALA A 271 5.98 -7.28 19.30
C ALA A 271 5.83 -8.80 19.42
N GLU A 272 4.61 -9.29 19.64
CA GLU A 272 4.29 -10.71 19.84
C GLU A 272 3.95 -11.45 18.54
N VAL A 273 3.88 -10.74 17.40
CA VAL A 273 3.57 -11.35 16.12
C VAL A 273 4.84 -11.88 15.47
N ASN A 274 5.03 -13.20 15.48
CA ASN A 274 6.06 -13.84 14.65
C ASN A 274 5.63 -13.83 13.18
N VAL A 275 6.33 -13.04 12.36
CA VAL A 275 5.97 -12.82 10.95
C VAL A 275 6.33 -14.02 10.09
N ASN A 276 7.30 -14.85 10.49
CA ASN A 276 7.61 -16.09 9.78
C ASN A 276 6.45 -17.08 9.91
N GLU A 277 5.96 -17.28 11.13
CA GLU A 277 4.80 -18.15 11.37
C GLU A 277 3.54 -17.62 10.68
N LEU A 278 3.28 -16.31 10.77
CA LEU A 278 2.18 -15.66 10.07
C LEU A 278 2.24 -15.86 8.55
N ALA A 279 3.43 -15.73 7.95
CA ALA A 279 3.63 -15.92 6.52
C ALA A 279 3.47 -17.39 6.10
N ASP A 280 3.92 -18.34 6.93
CA ASP A 280 3.80 -19.77 6.63
C ASP A 280 2.35 -20.26 6.59
N ARG A 281 1.45 -19.64 7.36
CA ARG A 281 0.00 -19.92 7.29
C ARG A 281 -0.58 -19.74 5.88
N ALA A 282 -0.02 -18.85 5.06
CA ALA A 282 -0.47 -18.69 3.68
C ALA A 282 -0.20 -19.94 2.83
N ALA A 283 0.90 -20.66 3.13
CA ALA A 283 1.31 -21.85 2.41
C ALA A 283 0.82 -23.16 3.03
N THR A 284 0.25 -23.13 4.24
CA THR A 284 -0.22 -24.34 4.95
C THR A 284 -1.73 -24.43 5.07
N ASP A 285 -2.49 -23.36 4.78
CA ASP A 285 -3.96 -23.37 4.80
C ASP A 285 -4.57 -23.39 3.38
N PRO A 286 -4.92 -24.58 2.84
CA PRO A 286 -5.56 -24.74 1.55
C PRO A 286 -7.08 -24.48 1.55
N SER A 287 -7.69 -24.04 2.66
CA SER A 287 -9.14 -23.91 2.78
C SER A 287 -9.79 -23.09 1.66
N LEU A 288 -10.87 -23.60 1.07
CA LEU A 288 -11.70 -22.87 0.11
C LEU A 288 -12.22 -21.56 0.71
N PHE A 289 -12.59 -21.57 1.99
CA PHE A 289 -13.12 -20.37 2.66
C PHE A 289 -12.06 -19.28 2.80
N VAL A 290 -10.78 -19.64 3.02
CA VAL A 290 -9.67 -18.66 3.00
C VAL A 290 -9.52 -18.05 1.61
N HIS A 291 -9.70 -18.83 0.54
CA HIS A 291 -9.68 -18.31 -0.83
C HIS A 291 -10.86 -17.37 -1.11
N ILE A 292 -12.07 -17.71 -0.64
CA ILE A 292 -13.25 -16.83 -0.74
C ILE A 292 -12.99 -15.50 -0.03
N VAL A 293 -12.44 -15.53 1.20
CA VAL A 293 -12.08 -14.30 1.94
C VAL A 293 -11.06 -13.47 1.15
N ASN A 294 -10.03 -14.11 0.57
CA ASN A 294 -9.08 -13.41 -0.30
C ASN A 294 -9.77 -12.81 -1.55
N TRP A 295 -10.65 -13.56 -2.22
CA TRP A 295 -11.34 -13.09 -3.42
C TRP A 295 -12.29 -11.93 -3.16
N LEU A 296 -12.92 -11.87 -1.99
CA LEU A 296 -13.82 -10.79 -1.60
C LEU A 296 -13.10 -9.59 -0.97
N SER A 297 -11.83 -9.73 -0.59
CA SER A 297 -11.05 -8.65 0.02
C SER A 297 -10.48 -7.67 -1.01
N THR A 298 -10.59 -6.37 -0.73
CA THR A 298 -9.98 -5.27 -1.51
C THR A 298 -8.46 -5.19 -1.32
N HIS A 299 -7.96 -5.73 -0.22
CA HIS A 299 -6.53 -5.79 0.10
C HIS A 299 -6.08 -7.26 0.20
N PRO A 300 -4.81 -7.58 -0.12
CA PRO A 300 -4.27 -8.91 0.14
C PRO A 300 -4.46 -9.28 1.60
N ILE A 301 -5.00 -10.47 1.86
CA ILE A 301 -5.19 -10.93 3.24
C ILE A 301 -3.84 -11.04 3.95
N THR A 302 -3.85 -10.78 5.24
CA THR A 302 -2.65 -10.57 6.06
C THR A 302 -1.60 -11.67 5.90
N THR A 303 -2.00 -12.95 5.90
CA THR A 303 -1.08 -14.08 5.72
C THR A 303 -0.43 -14.09 4.34
N TRP A 304 -1.19 -13.88 3.27
CA TRP A 304 -0.69 -13.87 1.89
C TRP A 304 0.20 -12.66 1.61
N ARG A 305 -0.14 -11.51 2.20
CA ARG A 305 0.69 -10.30 2.16
C ARG A 305 2.01 -10.51 2.89
N ALA A 306 1.98 -11.11 4.09
CA ALA A 306 3.19 -11.46 4.84
C ALA A 306 4.08 -12.43 4.06
N HIS A 307 3.49 -13.46 3.44
CA HIS A 307 4.20 -14.39 2.57
C HIS A 307 4.87 -13.66 1.40
N ALA A 308 4.13 -12.81 0.69
CA ALA A 308 4.67 -12.04 -0.43
C ALA A 308 5.74 -11.02 -0.01
N LEU A 309 5.72 -10.51 1.21
CA LEU A 309 6.75 -9.60 1.74
C LEU A 309 7.98 -10.32 2.28
N ARG A 310 7.84 -11.58 2.71
CA ARG A 310 8.94 -12.45 3.12
C ARG A 310 9.60 -13.14 1.93
N ASP A 311 8.83 -13.89 1.14
CA ASP A 311 9.31 -14.52 -0.08
C ASP A 311 9.31 -13.51 -1.22
N ARG A 312 10.51 -12.95 -1.40
CA ARG A 312 10.77 -11.95 -2.41
C ARG A 312 11.06 -12.52 -3.82
N SER A 313 10.86 -13.82 -4.07
CA SER A 313 11.15 -14.47 -5.37
C SER A 313 10.02 -14.40 -6.42
N LYS A 314 8.75 -14.32 -5.99
CA LYS A 314 7.56 -14.34 -6.86
C LYS A 314 6.59 -13.17 -6.59
N PRO A 315 5.74 -12.80 -7.56
CA PRO A 315 4.60 -11.90 -7.32
C PRO A 315 3.70 -12.38 -6.19
N GLY A 316 3.05 -11.43 -5.53
CA GLY A 316 2.03 -11.75 -4.53
C GLY A 316 0.92 -12.59 -5.12
N ALA A 317 0.46 -13.58 -4.37
CA ALA A 317 -0.61 -14.46 -4.83
C ALA A 317 -1.95 -13.70 -4.92
N LEU A 318 -2.59 -13.71 -6.10
CA LEU A 318 -3.91 -13.07 -6.29
C LEU A 318 -5.08 -14.04 -6.21
N TRP A 319 -4.90 -15.25 -6.74
CA TRP A 319 -5.99 -16.19 -7.04
C TRP A 319 -5.94 -17.43 -6.15
N ILE A 320 -4.77 -18.06 -6.11
CA ILE A 320 -4.52 -19.34 -5.44
C ILE A 320 -3.42 -19.10 -4.42
N ARG A 321 -3.54 -19.75 -3.26
CA ARG A 321 -2.55 -19.66 -2.19
C ARG A 321 -1.11 -19.83 -2.67
N PRO A 322 -0.14 -19.13 -2.07
CA PRO A 322 1.26 -19.37 -2.37
C PRO A 322 1.71 -20.75 -1.86
N GLY A 323 2.78 -21.28 -2.45
CA GLY A 323 3.48 -22.46 -1.95
C GLY A 323 4.75 -22.10 -1.18
N GLY A 324 5.29 -23.07 -0.44
CA GLY A 324 6.54 -22.93 0.29
C GLY A 324 6.36 -22.31 1.68
N SER A 325 6.52 -23.15 2.71
CA SER A 325 6.61 -22.73 4.11
C SER A 325 8.03 -22.93 4.61
N MET A 326 8.59 -21.98 5.36
CA MET A 326 9.94 -22.08 5.92
C MET A 326 9.97 -22.90 7.21
N PHE A 327 8.86 -22.88 7.95
CA PHE A 327 8.71 -23.55 9.23
C PHE A 327 7.42 -24.37 9.26
N THR A 328 7.45 -25.48 9.99
CA THR A 328 6.27 -26.26 10.34
C THR A 328 5.72 -25.76 11.68
N SER A 329 4.48 -25.28 11.71
CA SER A 329 3.84 -24.81 12.95
C SER A 329 3.65 -25.99 13.91
N PRO A 330 3.80 -25.78 15.24
CA PRO A 330 3.46 -26.80 16.23
C PRO A 330 1.96 -27.08 16.29
N LEU A 331 1.12 -26.14 15.83
CA LEU A 331 -0.32 -26.33 15.75
C LEU A 331 -0.75 -26.77 14.34
N PRO A 332 -1.75 -27.65 14.24
CA PRO A 332 -2.30 -28.00 12.94
C PRO A 332 -2.96 -26.77 12.27
N PRO A 333 -3.01 -26.71 10.93
CA PRO A 333 -3.67 -25.62 10.23
C PRO A 333 -5.17 -25.52 10.56
N GLY A 334 -5.72 -24.30 10.46
CA GLY A 334 -7.10 -23.99 10.85
C GLY A 334 -8.20 -24.82 10.18
N HIS A 335 -7.94 -25.38 9.01
CA HIS A 335 -8.91 -26.16 8.24
C HIS A 335 -9.04 -27.63 8.67
N THR A 336 -8.15 -28.13 9.53
CA THR A 336 -8.21 -29.52 9.99
C THR A 336 -9.28 -29.71 11.07
N TRP A 337 -9.73 -30.95 11.25
CA TRP A 337 -10.69 -31.29 12.29
C TRP A 337 -10.11 -31.06 13.69
N SER A 338 -10.96 -30.66 14.64
CA SER A 338 -10.58 -30.39 16.04
C SER A 338 -9.93 -31.59 16.74
N SER A 339 -10.19 -32.82 16.28
CA SER A 339 -9.53 -34.04 16.76
C SER A 339 -8.01 -34.06 16.56
N THR A 340 -7.47 -33.19 15.69
CA THR A 340 -6.02 -33.06 15.46
C THR A 340 -5.37 -32.00 16.37
N TYR A 341 -6.16 -31.23 17.11
CA TYR A 341 -5.66 -30.18 17.98
C TYR A 341 -5.17 -30.76 19.32
N PRO A 342 -4.17 -30.12 19.96
CA PRO A 342 -3.70 -30.55 21.27
C PRO A 342 -4.83 -30.48 22.31
N THR A 343 -4.83 -31.41 23.26
CA THR A 343 -5.68 -31.28 24.44
C THR A 343 -5.20 -30.09 25.28
N PRO A 344 -6.01 -29.58 26.24
CA PRO A 344 -5.54 -28.53 27.14
C PRO A 344 -4.25 -28.88 27.89
N GLY A 345 -4.07 -30.14 28.29
CA GLY A 345 -2.84 -30.62 28.93
C GLY A 345 -1.64 -30.58 27.99
N ASP A 346 -1.80 -31.04 26.75
CA ASP A 346 -0.75 -30.96 25.73
C ASP A 346 -0.39 -29.51 25.39
N ALA A 347 -1.39 -28.62 25.34
CA ALA A 347 -1.19 -27.20 25.08
C ALA A 347 -0.40 -26.52 26.21
N LEU A 348 -0.71 -26.83 27.48
CA LEU A 348 0.05 -26.34 28.63
C LEU A 348 1.49 -26.87 28.64
N ALA A 349 1.69 -28.17 28.39
CA ALA A 349 3.02 -28.76 28.27
C ALA A 349 3.82 -28.15 27.11
N MET A 350 3.15 -27.83 26.00
CA MET A 350 3.75 -27.12 24.87
C MET A 350 4.17 -25.69 25.26
N LEU A 351 3.37 -24.98 26.07
CA LEU A 351 3.76 -23.67 26.59
C LEU A 351 4.98 -23.76 27.52
N ASP A 352 5.00 -24.71 28.45
CA ASP A 352 6.16 -24.95 29.34
C ASP A 352 7.43 -25.25 28.52
N ALA A 353 7.32 -26.07 27.48
CA ALA A 353 8.43 -26.38 26.57
C ALA A 353 8.88 -25.16 25.75
N ALA A 354 7.97 -24.27 25.36
CA ALA A 354 8.29 -23.02 24.68
C ALA A 354 9.02 -22.07 25.62
N ASP A 355 8.56 -21.94 26.87
CA ASP A 355 9.15 -21.05 27.87
C ASP A 355 10.55 -21.50 28.29
N ALA A 356 10.81 -22.81 28.34
CA ALA A 356 12.16 -23.34 28.56
C ALA A 356 13.18 -22.96 27.46
N ARG A 357 12.72 -22.64 26.25
CA ARG A 357 13.58 -22.22 25.11
C ARG A 357 13.56 -20.72 24.86
N ARG A 358 12.64 -20.01 25.50
CA ARG A 358 12.39 -18.60 25.25
C ARG A 358 13.58 -17.78 25.76
N PRO A 359 14.03 -16.76 25.02
CA PRO A 359 15.04 -15.83 25.54
C PRO A 359 14.59 -15.20 26.85
N ALA A 360 15.54 -14.93 27.75
CA ALA A 360 15.28 -14.17 28.97
C ALA A 360 14.56 -12.85 28.65
N GLY A 361 13.56 -12.50 29.47
CA GLY A 361 12.71 -11.33 29.26
C GLY A 361 11.74 -11.43 28.08
N GLY A 362 11.70 -12.55 27.35
CA GLY A 362 10.72 -12.79 26.28
C GLY A 362 9.33 -13.21 26.77
N GLY A 363 9.17 -13.50 28.07
CA GLY A 363 7.90 -13.87 28.70
C GLY A 363 6.99 -12.66 29.00
N GLY A 364 5.75 -12.90 29.41
CA GLY A 364 4.80 -11.84 29.77
C GLY A 364 4.28 -11.05 28.56
N GLN A 365 3.54 -11.73 27.68
CA GLN A 365 3.15 -11.29 26.33
C GLN A 365 1.95 -10.33 26.27
N PHE A 366 1.84 -9.37 27.18
CA PHE A 366 0.73 -8.39 27.16
C PHE A 366 0.99 -7.18 26.25
N GLY A 367 1.97 -7.25 25.34
CA GLY A 367 2.33 -6.16 24.43
C GLY A 367 3.26 -5.10 25.05
N ARG A 368 3.55 -4.05 24.26
CA ARG A 368 4.42 -2.94 24.66
C ARG A 368 3.68 -1.60 24.69
N PHE A 369 3.48 -1.08 25.90
CA PHE A 369 2.74 0.15 26.17
C PHE A 369 3.66 1.36 26.37
N PRO A 370 3.20 2.58 26.07
CA PRO A 370 3.96 3.79 26.37
C PRO A 370 4.30 3.89 27.86
N GLY A 371 5.51 4.36 28.19
CA GLY A 371 5.92 4.65 29.57
C GLY A 371 6.41 3.45 30.39
N ALA A 372 6.36 2.23 29.86
CA ALA A 372 6.94 1.05 30.48
C ALA A 372 8.37 0.79 29.99
N ASP A 373 9.23 0.30 30.88
CA ASP A 373 10.57 -0.14 30.52
C ASP A 373 10.54 -1.57 29.95
N TYR A 374 11.19 -1.74 28.80
CA TYR A 374 11.34 -3.00 28.09
C TYR A 374 12.80 -3.30 27.77
N SER A 375 13.74 -2.62 28.41
CA SER A 375 15.18 -2.79 28.24
C SER A 375 15.63 -4.25 28.49
N ASP A 376 14.99 -4.92 29.44
CA ASP A 376 15.23 -6.33 29.77
C ASP A 376 14.59 -7.32 28.77
N ARG A 377 13.81 -6.83 27.79
CA ARG A 377 13.15 -7.68 26.79
C ARG A 377 13.91 -7.66 25.46
N PRO A 378 13.86 -8.75 24.67
CA PRO A 378 14.41 -8.74 23.32
C PRO A 378 13.84 -7.59 22.47
N ALA A 379 14.60 -7.07 21.51
CA ALA A 379 14.07 -6.05 20.59
C ALA A 379 12.84 -6.59 19.83
N MET A 380 11.82 -5.74 19.59
CA MET A 380 10.58 -6.15 18.88
C MET A 380 10.89 -6.86 17.56
N ARG A 381 11.84 -6.30 16.80
CA ARG A 381 12.24 -6.85 15.52
C ARG A 381 12.81 -8.26 15.63
N ALA A 382 13.59 -8.52 16.68
CA ALA A 382 14.18 -9.84 16.92
C ALA A 382 13.09 -10.90 17.17
N LEU A 383 12.05 -10.56 17.94
CA LEU A 383 10.90 -11.44 18.16
C LEU A 383 10.15 -11.71 16.85
N GLN A 384 9.80 -10.65 16.12
CA GLN A 384 9.02 -10.72 14.88
C GLN A 384 9.67 -11.56 13.78
N THR A 385 11.01 -11.59 13.71
CA THR A 385 11.75 -12.30 12.65
C THR A 385 12.48 -13.55 13.12
N SER A 386 12.34 -13.93 14.39
CA SER A 386 12.93 -15.15 14.94
C SER A 386 12.34 -16.40 14.28
N ALA A 387 13.08 -17.52 14.36
CA ALA A 387 12.50 -18.82 14.09
C ALA A 387 11.36 -19.07 15.09
N PRO A 388 10.14 -19.44 14.65
CA PRO A 388 9.04 -19.69 15.57
C PRO A 388 9.40 -20.79 16.58
N LEU A 389 9.04 -20.59 17.84
CA LEU A 389 9.35 -21.56 18.90
C LEU A 389 8.63 -22.88 18.63
N LEU A 390 9.29 -23.99 18.95
CA LEU A 390 8.82 -25.36 18.74
C LEU A 390 8.58 -25.76 17.27
N SER A 391 8.73 -24.84 16.33
CA SER A 391 8.70 -25.15 14.90
C SER A 391 10.00 -25.78 14.42
N GLN A 392 9.87 -26.64 13.42
CA GLN A 392 11.02 -27.20 12.69
C GLN A 392 11.18 -26.49 11.35
N ARG A 393 12.42 -26.27 10.93
CA ARG A 393 12.72 -25.71 9.61
C ARG A 393 12.43 -26.77 8.53
N THR A 394 11.72 -26.38 7.48
CA THR A 394 11.44 -27.26 6.34
C THR A 394 12.63 -27.29 5.37
N SER A 395 12.55 -28.12 4.32
CA SER A 395 13.50 -28.12 3.21
C SER A 395 13.32 -26.92 2.25
N TYR A 396 12.27 -26.12 2.43
CA TYR A 396 11.99 -25.00 1.53
C TYR A 396 12.97 -23.85 1.76
N ALA A 397 13.73 -23.51 0.72
CA ALA A 397 14.56 -22.33 0.65
C ALA A 397 13.95 -21.32 -0.33
N ILE A 398 13.93 -20.04 0.04
CA ILE A 398 13.47 -18.97 -0.84
C ILE A 398 14.43 -18.91 -2.04
N PRO A 399 13.96 -19.18 -3.27
CA PRO A 399 14.84 -19.22 -4.42
C PRO A 399 15.36 -17.82 -4.78
N HIS A 400 16.55 -17.77 -5.38
CA HIS A 400 17.01 -16.57 -6.06
C HIS A 400 16.06 -16.27 -7.22
N GLY A 401 15.38 -15.13 -7.17
CA GLY A 401 14.35 -14.76 -8.15
C GLY A 401 14.54 -13.35 -8.69
N PRO A 402 14.40 -13.14 -10.02
CA PRO A 402 14.61 -11.85 -10.66
C PRO A 402 13.47 -10.85 -10.39
N TYR A 403 12.31 -11.31 -9.95
CA TYR A 403 11.09 -10.51 -9.76
C TYR A 403 11.30 -9.25 -8.91
N ARG A 404 12.40 -9.18 -8.13
CA ARG A 404 12.69 -8.09 -7.19
C ARG A 404 14.11 -7.56 -7.25
N GLU A 405 14.85 -7.80 -8.33
CA GLU A 405 16.12 -7.08 -8.54
C GLU A 405 15.89 -5.56 -8.47
N ASP A 406 14.89 -5.02 -9.16
CA ASP A 406 14.66 -3.57 -9.17
C ASP A 406 14.18 -3.02 -7.83
N ALA A 407 13.27 -3.72 -7.11
CA ALA A 407 12.84 -3.31 -5.77
C ALA A 407 13.99 -3.34 -4.75
N ARG A 408 15.01 -4.20 -4.95
CA ARG A 408 16.25 -4.21 -4.15
C ARG A 408 17.29 -3.20 -4.64
N ARG A 409 17.27 -2.84 -5.92
CA ARG A 409 18.23 -1.96 -6.61
C ARG A 409 17.75 -0.51 -6.75
N LEU A 410 16.65 -0.09 -6.13
CA LEU A 410 16.19 1.31 -6.12
C LEU A 410 17.07 2.26 -5.27
N ARG A 411 18.39 2.11 -5.35
CA ARG A 411 19.33 3.24 -5.24
C ARG A 411 19.93 3.51 -6.62
N PRO A 412 19.62 4.67 -7.23
CA PRO A 412 20.55 5.27 -8.17
C PRO A 412 21.12 6.59 -7.61
N SER A 413 22.45 6.61 -7.58
CA SER A 413 23.37 7.76 -7.56
C SER A 413 23.32 8.74 -6.38
N ALA A 414 24.04 8.38 -5.31
CA ALA A 414 25.06 9.30 -4.80
C ALA A 414 26.41 8.69 -5.18
N ARG A 415 26.98 9.08 -6.32
CA ARG A 415 28.45 9.05 -6.39
C ARG A 415 28.90 10.03 -5.29
N PRO A 416 29.77 9.62 -4.35
CA PRO A 416 30.43 10.61 -3.52
C PRO A 416 31.13 11.58 -4.47
N ASN A 417 30.89 12.87 -4.25
CA ASN A 417 31.55 13.94 -4.98
C ASN A 417 33.07 13.71 -4.85
N PRO A 418 33.82 13.42 -5.93
CA PRO A 418 35.27 13.16 -5.83
C PRO A 418 36.07 14.43 -5.45
N GLY A 419 35.40 15.57 -5.23
CA GLY A 419 35.99 16.82 -4.75
C GLY A 419 35.41 17.34 -3.44
N GLY A 420 34.75 16.52 -2.61
CA GLY A 420 34.37 16.92 -1.26
C GLY A 420 35.59 16.92 -0.32
N PRO A 421 35.79 17.93 0.53
CA PRO A 421 36.86 17.89 1.52
C PRO A 421 36.66 16.70 2.47
N PRO A 422 37.73 16.02 2.90
CA PRO A 422 37.63 14.85 3.77
C PRO A 422 36.93 15.23 5.09
N PRO A 423 36.20 14.29 5.72
CA PRO A 423 35.56 14.55 7.00
C PRO A 423 36.61 14.94 8.05
N ALA A 424 36.37 16.04 8.76
CA ALA A 424 37.25 16.51 9.81
C ALA A 424 37.35 15.47 10.94
N PRO A 425 38.54 15.24 11.52
CA PRO A 425 38.70 14.32 12.62
C PRO A 425 37.90 14.80 13.85
N PRO A 426 37.40 13.86 14.68
CA PRO A 426 36.61 14.20 15.86
C PRO A 426 37.42 15.06 16.82
N GLN A 427 36.92 16.26 17.10
CA GLN A 427 37.45 17.13 18.14
C GLN A 427 37.25 16.44 19.49
N GLN A 428 38.36 16.07 20.12
CA GLN A 428 38.39 15.76 21.55
C GLN A 428 38.28 17.09 22.28
N HIS A 429 37.19 17.30 23.01
CA HIS A 429 37.13 18.35 24.02
C HIS A 429 37.62 17.78 25.36
N PRO A 430 38.40 18.56 26.13
CA PRO A 430 38.93 18.16 27.43
C PRO A 430 37.85 18.02 28.51
#